data_AF-A0A358QUE3-F1
#
_entry.id   AF-A0A358QUE3-F1
#
_cell.length_a   1.000
_cell.length_b   1.000
_cell.length_c   1.000
_cell.angle_alpha   90.00
_cell.angle_beta   90.00
_cell.angle_gamma   90.00
#
_symmetry.space_group_name_H-M   'P 1'
#
loop_
_entity.id
_entity.type
_entity.pdbx_description
1 polymer ?
#
loop_
_entity_poly.entity_id
_entity_poly.type
_entity_poly.pdbx_seq_one_letter_code
_entity_poly.pdbx_strand_id
1 'polypeptide(L)'
;MRAYIKERYREGIYMIIRNCIIVLILFFLTISFSEVSEANNGISIILNDQKLIFDQPPVIEDGTVLVPMRALLEKFNMAIEYDSNSETVTAKNKNTTIIVTINSKIALINNNTKKLRVAPRIINSRTMVPIRFISEALGDEVVWHEDIKTVNITNKDYALPIFIYHWVVKEGEGKGGTPLSKFREQLDYLQSSGFETVTPDDVYDWLSGKKILGPRSCMITFDDGNLSVYTLAFQEVKKRKMKMTLYINPSWMDNQMTDVFRQGQEGYHFNWEQAREMVDSGLVNIQNHTYSHQQLDLLSKEEQKIEIVKAQERIKEMLGYTPYHLAYPYGSYNQDTLELCRELGVHTAVTVKNSIAESKQGPWELKRISYIPVDKIFRSTEKKINFQIEEYTCLKENL
;
A
#
# COMPACT_ATOMS: atom_id res chain seq x y z
N MET A 1 -76.93 -12.49 -26.04
CA MET A 1 -76.70 -11.07 -25.68
C MET A 1 -75.68 -10.88 -24.54
N ARG A 2 -75.83 -11.54 -23.38
CA ARG A 2 -74.89 -11.37 -22.23
C ARG A 2 -73.44 -11.83 -22.48
N ALA A 3 -73.21 -12.88 -23.27
CA ALA A 3 -71.86 -13.35 -23.61
C ALA A 3 -71.10 -12.35 -24.52
N TYR A 4 -71.77 -11.84 -25.54
CA TYR A 4 -71.22 -10.86 -26.49
C TYR A 4 -70.79 -9.54 -25.82
N ILE A 5 -71.55 -9.08 -24.82
CA ILE A 5 -71.20 -7.87 -24.05
C ILE A 5 -69.96 -8.09 -23.19
N LYS A 6 -69.78 -9.29 -22.62
CA LYS A 6 -68.65 -9.63 -21.75
C LYS A 6 -67.32 -9.73 -22.52
N GLU A 7 -67.39 -10.20 -23.75
CA GLU A 7 -66.23 -10.35 -24.64
C GLU A 7 -65.76 -8.99 -25.17
N ARG A 8 -66.68 -8.11 -25.58
CA ARG A 8 -66.35 -6.71 -25.92
C ARG A 8 -65.79 -5.91 -24.74
N TYR A 9 -66.26 -6.19 -23.53
CA TYR A 9 -65.72 -5.55 -22.32
C TYR A 9 -64.27 -5.98 -22.05
N ARG A 10 -63.94 -7.26 -22.25
CA ARG A 10 -62.56 -7.76 -22.13
C ARG A 10 -61.64 -7.14 -23.18
N GLU A 11 -62.04 -7.14 -24.44
CA GLU A 11 -61.30 -6.50 -25.54
C GLU A 11 -61.02 -5.02 -25.26
N GLY A 12 -62.02 -4.28 -24.76
CA GLY A 12 -61.86 -2.87 -24.38
C GLY A 12 -60.87 -2.66 -23.23
N ILE A 13 -60.90 -3.52 -22.21
CA ILE A 13 -59.98 -3.46 -21.07
C ILE A 13 -58.53 -3.77 -21.51
N TYR A 14 -58.32 -4.79 -22.35
CA TYR A 14 -57.00 -5.11 -22.89
C TYR A 14 -56.44 -3.98 -23.75
N MET A 15 -57.29 -3.30 -24.52
CA MET A 15 -56.88 -2.16 -25.34
C MET A 15 -56.49 -0.94 -24.48
N ILE A 16 -57.21 -0.69 -23.39
CA ILE A 16 -56.87 0.38 -22.42
C ILE A 16 -55.55 0.05 -21.72
N ILE A 17 -55.36 -1.17 -21.22
CA ILE A 17 -54.13 -1.59 -20.55
C ILE A 17 -52.93 -1.51 -21.50
N ARG A 18 -53.08 -1.96 -22.76
CA ARG A 18 -52.03 -1.86 -23.78
C ARG A 18 -51.65 -0.42 -24.07
N ASN A 19 -52.63 0.48 -24.19
CA ASN A 19 -52.37 1.89 -24.44
C ASN A 19 -51.76 2.59 -23.22
N CYS A 20 -52.16 2.22 -21.99
CA CYS A 20 -51.53 2.72 -20.76
C CYS A 20 -50.07 2.27 -20.64
N ILE A 21 -49.75 1.02 -21.01
CA ILE A 21 -48.37 0.50 -21.01
C ILE A 21 -47.53 1.21 -22.08
N ILE A 22 -48.06 1.43 -23.28
CA ILE A 22 -47.36 2.16 -24.35
C ILE A 22 -47.11 3.63 -23.94
N VAL A 23 -48.09 4.28 -23.30
CA VAL A 23 -47.92 5.65 -22.78
C VAL A 23 -46.91 5.68 -21.63
N LEU A 24 -46.89 4.68 -20.75
CA LEU A 24 -45.87 4.59 -19.68
C LEU A 24 -44.46 4.38 -20.25
N ILE A 25 -44.31 3.52 -21.26
CA ILE A 25 -43.01 3.27 -21.92
C ILE A 25 -42.54 4.51 -22.67
N LEU A 26 -43.44 5.24 -23.33
CA LEU A 26 -43.12 6.51 -23.98
C LEU A 26 -42.80 7.62 -22.96
N PHE A 27 -43.44 7.63 -21.79
CA PHE A 27 -43.14 8.58 -20.71
C PHE A 27 -41.75 8.33 -20.09
N PHE A 28 -41.31 7.06 -20.02
CA PHE A 28 -39.94 6.71 -19.61
C PHE A 28 -38.89 6.98 -20.70
N LEU A 29 -39.27 6.99 -21.99
CA LEU A 29 -38.38 7.33 -23.11
C LEU A 29 -38.15 8.84 -23.28
N THR A 30 -38.92 9.70 -22.62
CA THR A 30 -38.76 11.17 -22.66
C THR A 30 -38.17 11.78 -21.40
N ILE A 31 -37.75 10.97 -20.43
CA ILE A 31 -36.89 11.47 -19.35
C ILE A 31 -35.49 11.63 -19.96
N SER A 32 -35.31 12.74 -20.67
CA SER A 32 -33.98 13.29 -20.90
C SER A 32 -33.37 13.48 -19.52
N PHE A 33 -32.47 12.57 -19.12
CA PHE A 33 -31.53 12.86 -18.06
C PHE A 33 -30.71 14.03 -18.56
N SER A 34 -31.12 15.23 -18.15
CA SER A 34 -30.20 16.35 -18.11
C SER A 34 -29.10 15.92 -17.16
N GLU A 35 -27.97 15.47 -17.70
CA GLU A 35 -26.74 15.42 -16.90
C GLU A 35 -26.54 16.84 -16.40
N VAL A 36 -26.81 17.05 -15.11
CA VAL A 36 -26.32 18.21 -14.41
C VAL A 36 -24.81 18.04 -14.42
N SER A 37 -24.17 18.61 -15.42
CA SER A 37 -22.73 18.86 -15.42
C SER A 37 -22.46 19.79 -14.25
N GLU A 38 -22.20 19.20 -13.09
CA GLU A 38 -21.42 19.88 -12.07
C GLU A 38 -20.09 20.25 -12.73
N ALA A 39 -19.78 21.54 -12.73
CA ALA A 39 -18.46 22.03 -13.08
C ALA A 39 -17.46 21.57 -11.99
N ASN A 40 -17.15 20.29 -12.00
CA ASN A 40 -16.02 19.75 -11.28
C ASN A 40 -14.79 20.25 -12.03
N ASN A 41 -14.02 21.16 -11.44
CA ASN A 41 -12.83 21.77 -12.05
C ASN A 41 -11.69 20.76 -12.37
N GLY A 42 -11.99 19.46 -12.43
CA GLY A 42 -11.07 18.36 -12.72
C GLY A 42 -10.10 18.03 -11.60
N ILE A 43 -10.08 18.81 -10.52
CA ILE A 43 -9.10 18.66 -9.45
C ILE A 43 -9.48 17.47 -8.56
N SER A 44 -8.63 16.45 -8.53
CA SER A 44 -8.77 15.33 -7.62
C SER A 44 -7.78 15.45 -6.47
N ILE A 45 -8.22 15.09 -5.26
CA ILE A 45 -7.34 15.01 -4.09
C ILE A 45 -7.27 13.55 -3.67
N ILE A 46 -6.06 13.04 -3.50
CA ILE A 46 -5.77 11.69 -3.04
C ILE A 46 -5.01 11.83 -1.73
N LEU A 47 -5.47 11.18 -0.66
CA LEU A 47 -4.82 11.13 0.65
C LEU A 47 -4.61 9.67 1.05
N ASN A 48 -3.36 9.27 1.29
CA ASN A 48 -2.97 7.87 1.48
C ASN A 48 -3.73 6.97 0.52
N ASP A 49 -3.68 7.39 -0.74
CA ASP A 49 -4.24 6.65 -1.84
C ASP A 49 -5.78 6.57 -1.93
N GLN A 50 -6.48 7.26 -1.04
CA GLN A 50 -7.93 7.40 -1.11
C GLN A 50 -8.30 8.72 -1.78
N LYS A 51 -9.10 8.66 -2.85
CA LYS A 51 -9.72 9.86 -3.42
C LYS A 51 -10.68 10.48 -2.39
N LEU A 52 -10.40 11.72 -2.02
CA LEU A 52 -11.26 12.50 -1.16
C LEU A 52 -12.43 13.08 -1.96
N ILE A 53 -13.62 12.95 -1.40
CA ILE A 53 -14.85 13.51 -1.94
C ILE A 53 -15.24 14.69 -1.06
N PHE A 54 -15.55 15.81 -1.70
CA PHE A 54 -15.93 17.04 -1.04
C PHE A 54 -17.32 17.46 -1.51
N ASP A 55 -18.13 17.96 -0.58
CA ASP A 55 -19.43 18.59 -0.87
C ASP A 55 -19.26 19.93 -1.59
N GLN A 56 -18.15 20.63 -1.32
CA GLN A 56 -17.65 21.75 -2.09
C GLN A 56 -16.38 21.32 -2.84
N PRO A 57 -16.40 21.26 -4.19
CA PRO A 57 -15.24 20.87 -4.97
C PRO A 57 -13.99 21.71 -4.65
N PRO A 58 -12.78 21.13 -4.74
CA PRO A 58 -11.53 21.88 -4.67
C PRO A 58 -11.48 23.00 -5.71
N VAL A 59 -10.84 24.11 -5.37
CA VAL A 59 -10.64 25.24 -6.30
C VAL A 59 -9.16 25.58 -6.41
N ILE A 60 -8.70 26.00 -7.58
CA ILE A 60 -7.35 26.56 -7.75
C ILE A 60 -7.45 28.07 -7.77
N GLU A 61 -6.55 28.71 -7.03
CA GLU A 61 -6.38 30.15 -7.05
C GLU A 61 -4.92 30.54 -6.93
N ASP A 62 -4.45 31.43 -7.81
CA ASP A 62 -3.04 31.84 -7.89
C ASP A 62 -2.06 30.67 -7.86
N GLY A 63 -2.43 29.54 -8.49
CA GLY A 63 -1.64 28.30 -8.50
C GLY A 63 -1.64 27.52 -7.17
N THR A 64 -2.59 27.80 -6.28
CA THR A 64 -2.76 27.11 -4.99
C THR A 64 -4.10 26.38 -4.97
N VAL A 65 -4.08 25.08 -4.68
CA VAL A 65 -5.31 24.30 -4.48
C VAL A 65 -5.86 24.58 -3.08
N LEU A 66 -7.11 25.03 -3.04
CA LEU A 66 -7.91 25.23 -1.84
C LEU A 66 -8.95 24.11 -1.71
N VAL A 67 -9.12 23.59 -0.51
CA VAL A 67 -10.13 22.55 -0.20
C VAL A 67 -10.94 22.91 1.03
N PRO A 68 -12.15 22.33 1.20
CA PRO A 68 -12.93 22.50 2.42
C PRO A 68 -12.15 22.01 3.64
N MET A 69 -11.85 22.94 4.54
CA MET A 69 -10.98 22.73 5.70
C MET A 69 -11.48 21.61 6.59
N ARG A 70 -12.79 21.60 6.87
CA ARG A 70 -13.39 20.61 7.77
C ARG A 70 -13.25 19.18 7.23
N ALA A 71 -13.64 18.97 5.97
CA ALA A 71 -13.56 17.67 5.32
C ALA A 71 -12.13 17.11 5.26
N LEU A 72 -11.12 17.99 5.14
CA LEU A 72 -9.71 17.60 5.19
C LEU A 72 -9.27 17.28 6.62
N LEU A 73 -9.54 18.17 7.58
CA LEU A 73 -9.03 18.07 8.95
C LEU A 73 -9.72 17.00 9.80
N GLU A 74 -10.96 16.66 9.47
CA GLU A 74 -11.64 15.48 10.02
C GLU A 74 -10.91 14.18 9.62
N LYS A 75 -10.29 14.10 8.44
CA LYS A 75 -9.45 12.94 8.06
C LYS A 75 -8.19 12.82 8.91
N PHE A 76 -7.80 13.90 9.59
CA PHE A 76 -6.63 13.95 10.45
C PHE A 76 -6.98 13.97 11.95
N ASN A 77 -8.22 13.63 12.31
CA ASN A 77 -8.71 13.59 13.70
C ASN A 77 -8.42 14.86 14.50
N MET A 78 -8.48 16.02 13.84
CA MET A 78 -8.30 17.30 14.50
C MET A 78 -9.64 17.80 15.04
N ALA A 79 -9.69 18.19 16.30
CA ALA A 79 -10.81 18.93 16.85
C ALA A 79 -10.83 20.32 16.21
N ILE A 80 -11.97 20.70 15.63
CA ILE A 80 -12.11 21.96 14.88
C ILE A 80 -13.06 22.88 15.62
N GLU A 81 -12.60 24.09 15.92
CA GLU A 81 -13.39 25.16 16.49
C GLU A 81 -13.37 26.36 15.55
N TYR A 82 -14.53 26.99 15.37
CA TYR A 82 -14.65 28.24 14.63
C TYR A 82 -15.15 29.34 15.56
N ASP A 83 -14.40 30.43 15.64
CA ASP A 83 -14.82 31.65 16.33
C ASP A 83 -15.34 32.65 15.30
N SER A 84 -16.64 32.94 15.38
CA SER A 84 -17.32 33.88 14.49
C SER A 84 -16.94 35.33 14.73
N ASN A 85 -16.46 35.70 15.91
CA ASN A 85 -16.09 37.08 16.22
C ASN A 85 -14.75 37.46 15.58
N SER A 86 -13.82 36.51 15.55
CA SER A 86 -12.47 36.68 15.00
C SER A 86 -12.29 36.03 13.62
N GLU A 87 -13.34 35.46 13.05
CA GLU A 87 -13.34 34.65 11.82
C GLU A 87 -12.16 33.66 11.77
N THR A 88 -11.90 33.01 12.91
CA THR A 88 -10.72 32.16 13.08
C THR A 88 -11.13 30.71 13.23
N VAL A 89 -10.49 29.83 12.48
CA VAL A 89 -10.61 28.38 12.65
C VAL A 89 -9.36 27.88 13.36
N THR A 90 -9.57 27.22 14.50
CA THR A 90 -8.56 26.47 15.22
C THR A 90 -8.78 24.99 15.02
N ALA A 91 -7.78 24.28 14.57
CA ALA A 91 -7.77 22.83 14.49
C ALA A 91 -6.66 22.27 15.36
N LYS A 92 -6.96 21.25 16.18
CA LYS A 92 -5.98 20.72 17.12
C LYS A 92 -6.08 19.20 17.29
N ASN A 93 -4.93 18.54 17.33
CA ASN A 93 -4.79 17.18 17.86
C ASN A 93 -3.75 17.17 18.99
N LYS A 94 -3.30 15.98 19.42
CA LYS A 94 -2.32 15.84 20.52
C LYS A 94 -0.98 16.52 20.25
N ASN A 95 -0.57 16.65 18.98
CA ASN A 95 0.78 17.04 18.58
C ASN A 95 0.83 18.39 17.84
N THR A 96 -0.26 18.76 17.16
CA THR A 96 -0.31 19.88 16.22
C THR A 96 -1.55 20.73 16.47
N THR A 97 -1.34 22.05 16.57
CA THR A 97 -2.39 23.08 16.54
C THR A 97 -2.19 23.95 15.31
N ILE A 98 -3.21 24.03 14.47
CA ILE A 98 -3.26 24.87 13.25
C ILE A 98 -4.31 25.94 13.48
N ILE A 99 -3.93 27.22 13.32
CA ILE A 99 -4.84 28.34 13.44
C ILE A 99 -4.80 29.13 12.13
N VAL A 100 -5.97 29.34 11.53
CA VAL A 100 -6.11 30.11 10.30
C VAL A 100 -7.23 31.13 10.48
N THR A 101 -7.02 32.35 9.99
CA THR A 101 -8.02 33.41 10.01
C THR A 101 -8.48 33.69 8.59
N ILE A 102 -9.80 33.79 8.38
CA ILE A 102 -10.37 34.12 7.07
C ILE A 102 -9.80 35.44 6.57
N ASN A 103 -9.48 35.50 5.27
CA ASN A 103 -8.88 36.64 4.57
C ASN A 103 -7.48 37.06 5.06
N SER A 104 -6.87 36.32 6.00
CA SER A 104 -5.49 36.54 6.43
C SER A 104 -4.51 35.62 5.71
N LYS A 105 -3.39 36.18 5.24
CA LYS A 105 -2.25 35.39 4.74
C LYS A 105 -1.33 34.91 5.87
N ILE A 106 -1.71 35.12 7.12
CA ILE A 106 -0.95 34.68 8.28
C ILE A 106 -1.72 33.55 8.97
N ALA A 107 -1.04 32.44 9.18
CA ALA A 107 -1.52 31.29 9.92
C ALA A 107 -0.51 30.88 10.99
N LEU A 108 -0.94 30.08 11.97
CA LEU A 108 -0.08 29.56 13.03
C LEU A 108 -0.03 28.04 12.98
N ILE A 109 1.15 27.47 13.16
CA ILE A 109 1.35 26.04 13.44
C ILE A 109 2.11 25.94 14.77
N ASN A 110 1.51 25.36 15.79
CA ASN A 110 2.09 25.25 17.14
C ASN A 110 2.63 26.60 17.65
N ASN A 111 1.81 27.66 17.50
CA ASN A 111 2.13 29.06 17.81
C ASN A 111 3.22 29.71 16.94
N ASN A 112 3.79 29.01 15.95
CA ASN A 112 4.73 29.59 15.01
C ASN A 112 4.02 30.17 13.79
N THR A 113 4.34 31.42 13.47
CA THR A 113 3.78 32.15 12.32
C THR A 113 4.25 31.57 10.98
N LYS A 114 3.29 31.32 10.10
CA LYS A 114 3.50 30.90 8.71
C LYS A 114 2.75 31.82 7.76
N LYS A 115 3.41 32.20 6.67
CA LYS A 115 2.82 33.01 5.61
C LYS A 115 2.22 32.10 4.53
N LEU A 116 0.95 32.31 4.24
CA LEU A 116 0.22 31.63 3.18
C LEU A 116 0.38 32.37 1.85
N ARG A 117 0.44 31.62 0.76
CA ARG A 117 0.40 32.19 -0.60
C ARG A 117 -0.96 32.82 -0.89
N VAL A 118 -2.01 32.07 -0.61
CA VAL A 118 -3.41 32.46 -0.73
C VAL A 118 -4.07 32.37 0.64
N ALA A 119 -4.85 33.39 1.00
CA ALA A 119 -5.56 33.43 2.28
C ALA A 119 -6.74 32.43 2.29
N PRO A 120 -7.09 31.85 3.45
CA PRO A 120 -8.33 31.12 3.63
C PRO A 120 -9.53 32.01 3.33
N ARG A 121 -10.62 31.44 2.81
CA ARG A 121 -11.84 32.18 2.50
C ARG A 121 -13.08 31.33 2.67
N ILE A 122 -14.24 31.96 2.60
CA ILE A 122 -15.52 31.25 2.57
C ILE A 122 -16.01 31.18 1.12
N ILE A 123 -16.28 29.97 0.63
CA ILE A 123 -16.98 29.72 -0.64
C ILE A 123 -18.17 28.82 -0.34
N ASN A 124 -19.38 29.21 -0.76
CA ASN A 124 -20.61 28.43 -0.55
C ASN A 124 -20.76 27.92 0.90
N SER A 125 -20.50 28.80 1.88
CA SER A 125 -20.55 28.47 3.31
C SER A 125 -19.57 27.37 3.74
N ARG A 126 -18.45 27.22 3.04
CA ARG A 126 -17.32 26.35 3.42
C ARG A 126 -16.05 27.17 3.56
N THR A 127 -15.35 26.98 4.66
CA THR A 127 -14.00 27.52 4.83
C THR A 127 -13.04 26.74 3.94
N MET A 128 -12.48 27.42 2.95
CA MET A 128 -11.52 26.89 2.00
C MET A 128 -10.11 27.26 2.44
N VAL A 129 -9.22 26.28 2.52
CA VAL A 129 -7.82 26.46 2.97
C VAL A 129 -6.83 25.87 1.98
N PRO A 130 -5.60 26.42 1.89
CA PRO A 130 -4.54 25.84 1.07
C PRO A 130 -4.20 24.42 1.53
N ILE A 131 -4.45 23.43 0.66
CA ILE A 131 -4.28 22.02 1.04
C ILE A 131 -2.83 21.71 1.43
N ARG A 132 -1.88 22.23 0.65
CA ARG A 132 -0.45 22.06 0.88
C ARG A 132 -0.03 22.52 2.27
N PHE A 133 -0.53 23.67 2.71
CA PHE A 133 -0.22 24.21 4.04
C PHE A 133 -0.69 23.28 5.15
N ILE A 134 -1.92 22.77 5.05
CA ILE A 134 -2.49 21.87 6.05
C ILE A 134 -1.72 20.54 6.09
N SER A 135 -1.53 19.91 4.94
CA SER A 135 -0.84 18.62 4.84
C SER A 135 0.62 18.70 5.28
N GLU A 136 1.37 19.72 4.85
CA GLU A 136 2.76 19.91 5.29
C GLU A 136 2.86 20.25 6.79
N ALA A 137 1.86 20.95 7.36
CA ALA A 137 1.77 21.20 8.79
C ALA A 137 1.60 19.91 9.61
N LEU A 138 1.01 18.88 9.00
CA LEU A 138 0.84 17.55 9.58
C LEU A 138 2.03 16.63 9.29
N GLY A 139 3.00 17.11 8.51
CA GLY A 139 4.21 16.38 8.15
C GLY A 139 4.09 15.61 6.84
N ASP A 140 2.97 15.68 6.15
CA ASP A 140 2.69 14.92 4.94
C ASP A 140 3.40 15.48 3.72
N GLU A 141 3.71 14.61 2.77
CA GLU A 141 4.22 15.00 1.47
C GLU A 141 3.07 15.33 0.52
N VAL A 142 3.22 16.42 -0.24
CA VAL A 142 2.18 16.91 -1.16
C VAL A 142 2.76 17.09 -2.56
N VAL A 143 2.35 16.22 -3.48
CA VAL A 143 2.73 16.25 -4.89
C VAL A 143 1.54 16.73 -5.72
N TRP A 144 1.82 17.60 -6.69
CA TRP A 144 0.82 18.04 -7.67
C TRP A 144 1.16 17.43 -9.03
N HIS A 145 0.21 16.69 -9.60
CA HIS A 145 0.28 16.14 -10.94
C HIS A 145 -0.56 17.02 -11.89
N GLU A 146 0.13 17.84 -12.67
CA GLU A 146 -0.47 18.85 -13.55
C GLU A 146 -1.30 18.24 -14.68
N ASP A 147 -0.80 17.14 -15.23
CA ASP A 147 -1.34 16.36 -16.35
C ASP A 147 -2.70 15.72 -16.03
N ILE A 148 -2.88 15.25 -14.79
CA ILE A 148 -4.13 14.63 -14.32
C ILE A 148 -4.85 15.48 -13.27
N LYS A 149 -4.43 16.74 -13.10
CA LYS A 149 -4.98 17.70 -12.13
C LYS A 149 -5.19 17.10 -10.73
N THR A 150 -4.21 16.38 -10.22
CA THR A 150 -4.35 15.63 -8.96
C THR A 150 -3.35 16.09 -7.91
N VAL A 151 -3.84 16.39 -6.70
CA VAL A 151 -2.99 16.53 -5.51
C VAL A 151 -2.90 15.16 -4.84
N ASN A 152 -1.69 14.61 -4.76
CA ASN A 152 -1.43 13.40 -3.98
C ASN A 152 -0.79 13.77 -2.64
N ILE A 153 -1.38 13.30 -1.54
CA ILE A 153 -0.92 13.51 -0.17
C ILE A 153 -0.55 12.16 0.41
N THR A 154 0.70 12.03 0.84
CA THR A 154 1.19 10.81 1.50
C THR A 154 1.58 11.13 2.93
N ASN A 155 0.95 10.47 3.90
CA ASN A 155 1.36 10.61 5.30
C ASN A 155 2.78 10.06 5.50
N LYS A 156 3.59 10.81 6.24
CA LYS A 156 4.99 10.43 6.55
C LYS A 156 5.15 9.12 7.32
N ASP A 157 4.06 8.61 7.89
CA ASP A 157 4.03 7.43 8.76
C ASP A 157 3.25 6.23 8.15
N TYR A 158 3.04 6.21 6.82
CA TYR A 158 2.45 5.04 6.15
C TYR A 158 3.46 3.87 6.17
N ALA A 159 3.08 2.80 6.86
CA ALA A 159 4.00 1.76 7.27
C ALA A 159 3.59 0.43 6.63
N LEU A 160 4.50 -0.23 5.93
CA LEU A 160 4.28 -1.52 5.29
C LEU A 160 4.92 -2.63 6.13
N PRO A 161 4.15 -3.58 6.70
CA PRO A 161 4.71 -4.76 7.30
C PRO A 161 5.39 -5.64 6.25
N ILE A 162 6.70 -5.80 6.38
CA ILE A 162 7.48 -6.75 5.57
C ILE A 162 7.98 -7.84 6.51
N PHE A 163 7.47 -9.05 6.38
CA PHE A 163 7.86 -10.18 7.23
C PHE A 163 9.06 -10.91 6.65
N ILE A 164 10.04 -11.25 7.48
CA ILE A 164 11.19 -12.08 7.09
C ILE A 164 11.08 -13.48 7.72
N TYR A 165 11.17 -14.48 6.85
CA TYR A 165 11.31 -15.90 7.16
C TYR A 165 12.58 -16.45 6.49
N HIS A 166 13.00 -17.67 6.83
CA HIS A 166 14.12 -18.34 6.15
C HIS A 166 13.72 -19.77 5.76
N TRP A 167 13.33 -20.59 6.75
CA TRP A 167 12.80 -21.93 6.50
C TRP A 167 11.64 -22.26 7.44
N VAL A 168 10.74 -23.10 6.94
CA VAL A 168 9.62 -23.67 7.72
C VAL A 168 9.96 -25.12 8.09
N VAL A 169 9.56 -25.55 9.29
CA VAL A 169 9.81 -26.90 9.79
C VAL A 169 8.51 -27.56 10.25
N LYS A 170 8.43 -28.89 10.13
CA LYS A 170 7.33 -29.64 10.76
C LYS A 170 7.47 -29.59 12.28
N GLU A 171 6.37 -29.88 12.97
CA GLU A 171 6.36 -29.88 14.42
C GLU A 171 7.36 -30.90 15.00
N GLY A 172 8.19 -30.44 15.94
CA GLY A 172 9.22 -31.28 16.55
C GLY A 172 10.44 -31.56 15.66
N GLU A 173 10.48 -31.07 14.42
CA GLU A 173 11.60 -31.23 13.50
C GLU A 173 12.42 -29.93 13.37
N GLY A 174 13.75 -30.07 13.22
CA GLY A 174 14.66 -28.95 12.92
C GLY A 174 14.85 -27.94 14.05
N LYS A 175 16.01 -27.27 14.07
CA LYS A 175 16.27 -26.15 14.99
C LYS A 175 16.16 -24.82 14.26
N GLY A 176 15.64 -23.78 14.92
CA GLY A 176 15.69 -22.39 14.43
C GLY A 176 14.76 -22.02 13.26
N GLY A 177 13.96 -22.95 12.73
CA GLY A 177 12.97 -22.65 11.69
C GLY A 177 11.62 -22.28 12.25
N THR A 178 10.77 -21.67 11.43
CA THR A 178 9.38 -21.37 11.81
C THR A 178 8.55 -22.66 11.80
N PRO A 179 7.91 -23.05 12.92
CA PRO A 179 7.01 -24.20 12.91
C PRO A 179 5.86 -24.01 11.91
N LEU A 180 5.52 -25.06 11.17
CA LEU A 180 4.49 -25.02 10.13
C LEU A 180 3.13 -24.59 10.69
N SER A 181 2.78 -25.02 11.90
CA SER A 181 1.57 -24.55 12.59
C SER A 181 1.56 -23.05 12.80
N LYS A 182 2.70 -22.46 13.19
CA LYS A 182 2.85 -21.01 13.41
C LYS A 182 2.83 -20.22 12.12
N PHE A 183 3.44 -20.75 11.06
CA PHE A 183 3.32 -20.14 9.75
C PHE A 183 1.86 -20.12 9.27
N ARG A 184 1.13 -21.23 9.41
CA ARG A 184 -0.31 -21.30 9.10
C ARG A 184 -1.14 -20.30 9.90
N GLU A 185 -0.94 -20.25 11.21
CA GLU A 185 -1.63 -19.30 12.10
C GLU A 185 -1.43 -17.85 11.64
N GLN A 186 -0.20 -17.49 11.23
CA GLN A 186 0.11 -16.16 10.71
C GLN A 186 -0.62 -15.88 9.38
N LEU A 187 -0.60 -16.82 8.43
CA LEU A 187 -1.31 -16.64 7.15
C LEU A 187 -2.83 -16.57 7.34
N ASP A 188 -3.39 -17.39 8.23
CA ASP A 188 -4.82 -17.39 8.54
C ASP A 188 -5.25 -16.07 9.18
N TYR A 189 -4.42 -15.52 10.06
CA TYR A 189 -4.65 -14.20 10.63
C TYR A 189 -4.62 -13.12 9.54
N LEU A 190 -3.59 -13.09 8.69
CA LEU A 190 -3.50 -12.10 7.60
C LEU A 190 -4.73 -12.18 6.70
N GLN A 191 -5.14 -13.39 6.32
CA GLN A 191 -6.30 -13.60 5.45
C GLN A 191 -7.61 -13.16 6.11
N SER A 192 -7.89 -13.63 7.33
CA SER A 192 -9.12 -13.29 8.07
C SER A 192 -9.19 -11.82 8.46
N SER A 193 -8.03 -11.19 8.65
CA SER A 193 -7.90 -9.76 8.89
C SER A 193 -7.87 -8.96 7.59
N GLY A 194 -8.15 -9.54 6.42
CA GLY A 194 -8.29 -8.83 5.15
C GLY A 194 -7.00 -8.20 4.63
N PHE A 195 -5.83 -8.77 4.97
CA PHE A 195 -4.57 -8.33 4.39
C PHE A 195 -4.41 -8.82 2.94
N GLU A 196 -3.92 -7.92 2.09
CA GLU A 196 -3.42 -8.23 0.76
C GLU A 196 -1.89 -8.34 0.80
N THR A 197 -1.38 -9.44 0.25
CA THR A 197 0.06 -9.65 0.10
C THR A 197 0.56 -9.03 -1.21
N VAL A 198 1.56 -8.15 -1.12
CA VAL A 198 2.14 -7.39 -2.24
C VAL A 198 3.51 -7.92 -2.67
N THR A 199 3.96 -7.57 -3.88
CA THR A 199 5.30 -7.90 -4.41
C THR A 199 6.31 -6.76 -4.17
N PRO A 200 7.62 -6.99 -4.35
CA PRO A 200 8.62 -5.93 -4.26
C PRO A 200 8.45 -4.86 -5.34
N ASP A 201 7.94 -5.22 -6.52
CA ASP A 201 7.57 -4.27 -7.58
C ASP A 201 6.42 -3.36 -7.11
N ASP A 202 5.40 -3.92 -6.44
CA ASP A 202 4.31 -3.14 -5.86
C ASP A 202 4.85 -2.14 -4.81
N VAL A 203 5.84 -2.57 -4.01
CA VAL A 203 6.52 -1.70 -3.03
C VAL A 203 7.34 -0.61 -3.71
N TYR A 204 8.04 -0.91 -4.81
CA TYR A 204 8.78 0.09 -5.57
C TYR A 204 7.86 1.13 -6.22
N ASP A 205 6.77 0.69 -6.83
CA ASP A 205 5.77 1.57 -7.41
C ASP A 205 5.09 2.41 -6.32
N TRP A 206 4.89 1.87 -5.12
CA TRP A 206 4.42 2.62 -3.96
C TRP A 206 5.40 3.70 -3.51
N LEU A 207 6.68 3.35 -3.33
CA LEU A 207 7.71 4.31 -2.92
C LEU A 207 7.95 5.40 -3.98
N SER A 208 7.64 5.13 -5.24
CA SER A 208 7.74 6.10 -6.33
C SER A 208 6.43 6.85 -6.63
N GLY A 209 5.36 6.59 -5.87
CA GLY A 209 4.06 7.24 -6.04
C GLY A 209 3.28 6.80 -7.29
N LYS A 210 3.72 5.74 -7.98
CA LYS A 210 3.03 5.15 -9.15
C LYS A 210 1.89 4.22 -8.75
N LYS A 211 2.01 3.56 -7.60
CA LYS A 211 1.01 2.63 -7.08
C LYS A 211 0.58 3.04 -5.69
N ILE A 212 -0.69 2.75 -5.48
CA ILE A 212 -1.44 2.91 -4.25
C ILE A 212 -1.47 1.55 -3.54
N LEU A 213 -1.14 1.49 -2.25
CA LEU A 213 -1.27 0.27 -1.45
C LEU A 213 -2.42 0.44 -0.44
N GLY A 214 -3.26 -0.58 -0.31
CA GLY A 214 -4.33 -0.56 0.70
C GLY A 214 -3.78 -0.56 2.13
N PRO A 215 -4.53 -0.08 3.13
CA PRO A 215 -4.11 -0.01 4.54
C PRO A 215 -3.88 -1.38 5.18
N ARG A 216 -4.32 -2.45 4.52
CA ARG A 216 -4.07 -3.84 4.91
C ARG A 216 -3.12 -4.51 3.92
N SER A 217 -2.10 -3.81 3.43
CA SER A 217 -1.05 -4.41 2.61
C SER A 217 0.07 -4.97 3.48
N CYS A 218 0.65 -6.10 3.09
CA CYS A 218 1.88 -6.61 3.70
C CYS A 218 2.72 -7.37 2.67
N MET A 219 4.01 -7.55 2.95
CA MET A 219 4.90 -8.37 2.11
C MET A 219 5.44 -9.54 2.92
N ILE A 220 5.36 -10.75 2.36
CA ILE A 220 5.94 -11.97 2.95
C ILE A 220 7.24 -12.25 2.21
N THR A 221 8.35 -12.30 2.93
CA THR A 221 9.69 -12.56 2.37
C THR A 221 10.33 -13.78 3.00
N PHE A 222 11.04 -14.56 2.19
CA PHE A 222 11.96 -15.59 2.66
C PHE A 222 13.35 -15.36 2.07
N ASP A 223 14.38 -15.63 2.85
CA ASP A 223 15.77 -15.58 2.41
C ASP A 223 16.33 -17.00 2.16
N ASP A 224 17.52 -17.08 1.55
CA ASP A 224 18.38 -18.26 1.32
C ASP A 224 17.94 -19.28 0.27
N GLY A 225 16.63 -19.47 0.05
CA GLY A 225 16.13 -20.47 -0.91
C GLY A 225 16.03 -21.91 -0.39
N ASN A 226 15.78 -22.07 0.92
CA ASN A 226 15.60 -23.37 1.58
C ASN A 226 14.53 -24.26 0.92
N LEU A 227 14.76 -25.57 0.76
CA LEU A 227 13.83 -26.53 0.14
C LEU A 227 12.48 -26.61 0.87
N SER A 228 12.47 -26.37 2.19
CA SER A 228 11.23 -26.36 2.95
C SER A 228 10.29 -25.23 2.57
N VAL A 229 10.80 -24.16 1.95
CA VAL A 229 9.98 -23.12 1.35
C VAL A 229 9.12 -23.70 0.22
N TYR A 230 9.73 -24.47 -0.69
CA TYR A 230 8.99 -25.13 -1.77
C TYR A 230 8.04 -26.23 -1.26
N THR A 231 8.54 -27.10 -0.39
CA THR A 231 7.77 -28.28 0.06
C THR A 231 6.69 -27.96 1.10
N LEU A 232 6.83 -26.88 1.87
CA LEU A 232 5.89 -26.49 2.93
C LEU A 232 5.30 -25.10 2.71
N ALA A 233 6.11 -24.04 2.67
CA ALA A 233 5.61 -22.66 2.68
C ALA A 233 4.78 -22.32 1.43
N PHE A 234 5.28 -22.68 0.25
CA PHE A 234 4.62 -22.49 -1.04
C PHE A 234 3.25 -23.17 -1.08
N GLN A 235 3.14 -24.37 -0.50
CA GLN A 235 1.88 -25.10 -0.43
C GLN A 235 0.83 -24.37 0.42
N GLU A 236 1.26 -23.66 1.47
CA GLU A 236 0.36 -22.92 2.35
C GLU A 236 -0.08 -21.57 1.77
N VAL A 237 0.81 -20.84 1.09
CA VAL A 237 0.43 -19.58 0.41
C VAL A 237 -0.46 -19.86 -0.81
N LYS A 238 -0.24 -20.98 -1.53
CA LYS A 238 -1.06 -21.41 -2.66
C LYS A 238 -2.52 -21.67 -2.27
N LYS A 239 -2.76 -22.32 -1.13
CA LYS A 239 -4.11 -22.54 -0.58
C LYS A 239 -4.87 -21.23 -0.32
N ARG A 240 -4.14 -20.16 0.02
CA ARG A 240 -4.69 -18.87 0.41
C ARG A 240 -4.62 -17.82 -0.71
N LYS A 241 -4.05 -18.18 -1.88
CA LYS A 241 -3.77 -17.29 -3.01
C LYS A 241 -2.97 -16.05 -2.57
N MET A 242 -2.05 -16.25 -1.63
CA MET A 242 -1.16 -15.21 -1.12
C MET A 242 0.12 -15.18 -1.93
N LYS A 243 0.66 -13.97 -2.12
CA LYS A 243 1.94 -13.72 -2.77
C LYS A 243 3.06 -13.78 -1.73
N MET A 244 4.23 -14.25 -2.15
CA MET A 244 5.47 -14.17 -1.36
C MET A 244 6.68 -13.87 -2.25
N THR A 245 7.73 -13.33 -1.63
CA THR A 245 9.01 -13.05 -2.27
C THR A 245 10.09 -13.95 -1.71
N LEU A 246 10.93 -14.53 -2.57
CA LEU A 246 12.10 -15.32 -2.18
C LEU A 246 13.36 -14.60 -2.63
N TYR A 247 14.22 -14.20 -1.70
CA TYR A 247 15.57 -13.75 -2.03
C TYR A 247 16.50 -14.97 -1.98
N ILE A 248 17.13 -15.31 -3.11
CA ILE A 248 17.90 -16.54 -3.25
C ILE A 248 19.38 -16.31 -3.55
N ASN A 249 20.19 -17.33 -3.27
CA ASN A 249 21.61 -17.41 -3.61
C ASN A 249 21.81 -18.42 -4.75
N PRO A 250 22.02 -17.96 -6.00
CA PRO A 250 22.13 -18.87 -7.13
C PRO A 250 23.23 -19.93 -6.99
N SER A 251 24.36 -19.62 -6.35
CA SER A 251 25.42 -20.63 -6.13
C SER A 251 24.98 -21.79 -5.23
N TRP A 252 24.06 -21.56 -4.29
CA TRP A 252 23.57 -22.61 -3.39
C TRP A 252 22.57 -23.51 -4.11
N MET A 253 21.76 -22.93 -5.00
CA MET A 253 20.83 -23.67 -5.86
C MET A 253 21.56 -24.50 -6.93
N ASP A 254 22.62 -23.95 -7.52
CA ASP A 254 23.42 -24.63 -8.55
C ASP A 254 24.20 -25.82 -7.96
N ASN A 255 24.74 -25.67 -6.76
CA ASN A 255 25.59 -26.67 -6.13
C ASN A 255 24.83 -27.67 -5.24
N GLN A 256 23.51 -27.53 -5.10
CA GLN A 256 22.66 -28.32 -4.19
C GLN A 256 23.33 -28.49 -2.81
N MET A 257 23.90 -27.39 -2.32
CA MET A 257 24.85 -27.43 -1.22
C MET A 257 24.14 -27.92 0.05
N THR A 258 24.67 -28.98 0.67
CA THR A 258 24.31 -29.34 2.04
C THR A 258 25.01 -28.34 2.95
N ASP A 259 24.25 -27.51 3.66
CA ASP A 259 24.82 -26.52 4.57
C ASP A 259 25.84 -27.17 5.53
N VAL A 260 27.03 -26.57 5.64
CA VAL A 260 28.13 -27.01 6.49
C VAL A 260 27.71 -27.02 7.97
N PHE A 261 26.71 -26.21 8.35
CA PHE A 261 26.12 -26.19 9.68
C PHE A 261 25.20 -27.39 9.96
N ARG A 262 24.86 -28.21 8.96
CA ARG A 262 23.94 -29.37 9.08
C ARG A 262 24.41 -30.55 8.23
N GLN A 263 25.41 -31.25 8.74
CA GLN A 263 25.96 -32.48 8.15
C GLN A 263 24.87 -33.50 7.77
N GLY A 264 24.70 -33.79 6.47
CA GLY A 264 24.13 -35.06 6.00
C GLY A 264 22.69 -35.09 5.45
N GLN A 265 22.05 -33.96 5.14
CA GLN A 265 20.76 -33.97 4.43
C GLN A 265 20.92 -33.53 2.97
N GLU A 266 20.72 -34.46 2.02
CA GLU A 266 20.60 -34.12 0.59
C GLU A 266 19.41 -33.18 0.34
N GLY A 267 19.62 -32.13 -0.47
CA GLY A 267 18.56 -31.22 -0.94
C GLY A 267 18.15 -30.12 0.04
N TYR A 268 19.08 -29.29 0.52
CA TYR A 268 18.74 -28.20 1.45
C TYR A 268 18.09 -27.00 0.79
N HIS A 269 18.32 -26.79 -0.51
CA HIS A 269 17.75 -25.70 -1.30
C HIS A 269 16.80 -26.27 -2.35
N PHE A 270 15.77 -25.50 -2.75
CA PHE A 270 14.99 -25.90 -3.91
C PHE A 270 15.80 -25.71 -5.19
N ASN A 271 15.56 -26.56 -6.19
CA ASN A 271 16.26 -26.48 -7.47
C ASN A 271 15.57 -25.48 -8.41
N TRP A 272 16.17 -25.23 -9.58
CA TRP A 272 15.63 -24.28 -10.57
C TRP A 272 14.30 -24.71 -11.21
N GLU A 273 13.99 -26.00 -11.27
CA GLU A 273 12.70 -26.50 -11.75
C GLU A 273 11.59 -26.12 -10.76
N GLN A 274 11.82 -26.36 -9.47
CA GLN A 274 10.93 -25.96 -8.37
C GLN A 274 10.81 -24.44 -8.27
N ALA A 275 11.90 -23.70 -8.49
CA ALA A 275 11.89 -22.25 -8.58
C ALA A 275 10.97 -21.75 -9.71
N ARG A 276 11.07 -22.37 -10.89
CA ARG A 276 10.21 -22.04 -12.03
C ARG A 276 8.75 -22.35 -11.75
N GLU A 277 8.44 -23.51 -11.16
CA GLU A 277 7.05 -23.83 -10.76
C GLU A 277 6.47 -22.78 -9.82
N MET A 278 7.25 -22.34 -8.83
CA MET A 278 6.83 -21.30 -7.90
C MET A 278 6.55 -19.98 -8.62
N VAL A 279 7.42 -19.55 -9.55
CA VAL A 279 7.21 -18.33 -10.34
C VAL A 279 6.00 -18.47 -11.27
N ASP A 280 5.88 -19.57 -12.00
CA ASP A 280 4.81 -19.82 -12.98
C ASP A 280 3.42 -19.87 -12.31
N SER A 281 3.36 -20.12 -11.00
CA SER A 281 2.11 -20.03 -10.23
C SER A 281 1.55 -18.60 -10.15
N GLY A 282 2.36 -17.57 -10.44
CA GLY A 282 2.03 -16.16 -10.26
C GLY A 282 1.99 -15.69 -8.80
N LEU A 283 2.31 -16.57 -7.84
CA LEU A 283 2.29 -16.28 -6.40
C LEU A 283 3.67 -15.98 -5.83
N VAL A 284 4.75 -16.41 -6.50
CA VAL A 284 6.11 -16.28 -5.97
C VAL A 284 6.94 -15.39 -6.87
N ASN A 285 7.59 -14.41 -6.26
CA ASN A 285 8.56 -13.56 -6.92
C ASN A 285 9.97 -13.90 -6.39
N ILE A 286 10.87 -14.36 -7.26
CA ILE A 286 12.25 -14.71 -6.88
C ILE A 286 13.19 -13.54 -7.18
N GLN A 287 13.99 -13.14 -6.20
CA GLN A 287 14.80 -11.93 -6.16
C GLN A 287 16.22 -12.21 -5.63
N ASN A 288 17.05 -11.18 -5.61
CA ASN A 288 18.50 -11.31 -5.43
C ASN A 288 18.89 -11.35 -3.95
N HIS A 289 19.63 -12.38 -3.51
CA HIS A 289 20.26 -12.42 -2.18
C HIS A 289 21.80 -12.48 -2.24
N THR A 290 22.39 -11.94 -3.31
CA THR A 290 23.79 -12.12 -3.75
C THR A 290 24.10 -13.53 -4.24
N TYR A 291 25.20 -13.68 -4.98
CA TYR A 291 25.51 -14.93 -5.67
C TYR A 291 25.90 -16.04 -4.69
N SER A 292 26.76 -15.73 -3.71
CA SER A 292 27.34 -16.69 -2.78
C SER A 292 27.13 -16.36 -1.29
N HIS A 293 26.19 -15.46 -0.99
CA HIS A 293 25.77 -15.12 0.37
C HIS A 293 26.91 -14.46 1.20
N GLN A 294 27.73 -13.63 0.58
CA GLN A 294 28.79 -12.89 1.28
C GLN A 294 28.23 -11.69 2.06
N GLN A 295 28.87 -11.35 3.18
CA GLN A 295 28.64 -10.08 3.88
C GLN A 295 29.22 -8.93 3.06
N LEU A 296 28.35 -8.11 2.47
CA LEU A 296 28.76 -7.09 1.51
C LEU A 296 29.66 -6.01 2.14
N ASP A 297 29.43 -5.64 3.39
CA ASP A 297 30.23 -4.63 4.08
C ASP A 297 31.70 -5.05 4.36
N LEU A 298 32.01 -6.34 4.24
CA LEU A 298 33.36 -6.90 4.35
C LEU A 298 34.10 -6.98 3.01
N LEU A 299 33.40 -6.74 1.90
CA LEU A 299 33.92 -6.82 0.54
C LEU A 299 34.28 -5.43 0.00
N SER A 300 35.24 -5.36 -0.92
CA SER A 300 35.46 -4.17 -1.73
C SER A 300 34.26 -3.86 -2.62
N LYS A 301 34.08 -2.60 -3.04
CA LYS A 301 32.99 -2.20 -3.96
C LYS A 301 32.93 -3.06 -5.22
N GLU A 302 34.07 -3.44 -5.80
CA GLU A 302 34.08 -4.30 -7.00
C GLU A 302 33.63 -5.73 -6.70
N GLU A 303 34.05 -6.31 -5.57
CA GLU A 303 33.60 -7.64 -5.14
C GLU A 303 32.09 -7.65 -4.81
N GLN A 304 31.59 -6.60 -4.15
CA GLN A 304 30.14 -6.42 -3.93
C GLN A 304 29.37 -6.38 -5.26
N LYS A 305 29.89 -5.64 -6.24
CA LYS A 305 29.30 -5.55 -7.58
C LYS A 305 29.26 -6.91 -8.26
N ILE A 306 30.35 -7.68 -8.21
CA ILE A 306 30.40 -9.04 -8.77
C ILE A 306 29.33 -9.93 -8.13
N GLU A 307 29.20 -9.90 -6.80
CA GLU A 307 28.20 -10.69 -6.06
C GLU A 307 26.77 -10.34 -6.46
N ILE A 308 26.45 -9.05 -6.62
CA ILE A 308 25.11 -8.59 -7.01
C ILE A 308 24.82 -8.94 -8.48
N VAL A 309 25.72 -8.57 -9.40
CA VAL A 309 25.52 -8.73 -10.85
C VAL A 309 25.45 -10.20 -11.24
N LYS A 310 26.35 -11.04 -10.71
CA LYS A 310 26.37 -12.46 -11.04
C LYS A 310 25.08 -13.16 -10.59
N ALA A 311 24.50 -12.74 -9.46
CA ALA A 311 23.19 -13.23 -9.04
C ALA A 311 22.07 -12.76 -9.98
N GLN A 312 22.07 -11.49 -10.41
CA GLN A 312 21.09 -10.99 -11.38
C GLN A 312 21.14 -11.76 -12.70
N GLU A 313 22.35 -11.98 -13.24
CA GLU A 313 22.55 -12.71 -14.49
C GLU A 313 22.09 -14.15 -14.38
N ARG A 314 22.46 -14.85 -13.30
CA ARG A 314 22.08 -16.25 -13.12
C ARG A 314 20.58 -16.42 -12.92
N ILE A 315 19.93 -15.56 -12.13
CA ILE A 315 18.47 -15.59 -11.96
C ILE A 315 17.77 -15.28 -13.29
N LYS A 316 18.28 -14.31 -14.06
CA LYS A 316 17.72 -13.97 -15.37
C LYS A 316 17.86 -15.11 -16.37
N GLU A 317 18.99 -15.78 -16.41
CA GLU A 317 19.22 -16.96 -17.23
C GLU A 317 18.21 -18.06 -16.90
N MET A 318 17.99 -18.30 -15.61
CA MET A 318 17.14 -19.41 -15.18
C MET A 318 15.65 -19.09 -15.23
N LEU A 319 15.22 -17.86 -14.91
CA LEU A 319 13.80 -17.52 -14.74
C LEU A 319 13.26 -16.55 -15.81
N GLY A 320 14.11 -16.02 -16.69
CA GLY A 320 13.71 -15.19 -17.82
C GLY A 320 13.44 -13.71 -17.48
N TYR A 321 13.68 -13.28 -16.24
CA TYR A 321 13.55 -11.88 -15.82
C TYR A 321 14.69 -11.46 -14.89
N THR A 322 15.04 -10.17 -14.92
CA THR A 322 16.11 -9.63 -14.07
C THR A 322 15.56 -9.35 -12.66
N PRO A 323 16.19 -9.83 -11.59
CA PRO A 323 15.78 -9.49 -10.22
C PRO A 323 16.32 -8.11 -9.82
N TYR A 324 15.45 -7.11 -9.80
CA TYR A 324 15.80 -5.74 -9.42
C TYR A 324 15.68 -5.47 -7.92
N HIS A 325 15.34 -6.47 -7.10
CA HIS A 325 15.18 -6.32 -5.67
C HIS A 325 16.23 -7.14 -4.92
N LEU A 326 16.83 -6.55 -3.89
CA LEU A 326 17.96 -7.14 -3.16
C LEU A 326 17.59 -7.36 -1.69
N ALA A 327 17.94 -8.51 -1.12
CA ALA A 327 18.09 -8.65 0.32
C ALA A 327 19.57 -8.71 0.64
N TYR A 328 20.03 -7.92 1.61
CA TYR A 328 21.43 -7.96 2.03
C TYR A 328 21.68 -9.19 2.91
N PRO A 329 22.62 -10.10 2.56
CA PRO A 329 23.01 -11.20 3.43
C PRO A 329 23.38 -10.68 4.82
N TYR A 330 22.84 -11.32 5.87
CA TYR A 330 23.02 -10.89 7.27
C TYR A 330 22.53 -9.47 7.59
N GLY A 331 21.87 -8.79 6.64
CA GLY A 331 21.58 -7.36 6.73
C GLY A 331 22.81 -6.46 6.65
N SER A 332 23.94 -6.97 6.14
CA SER A 332 25.22 -6.26 6.01
C SER A 332 25.26 -5.45 4.71
N TYR A 333 25.49 -4.14 4.85
CA TYR A 333 25.64 -3.19 3.75
C TYR A 333 26.41 -1.97 4.23
N ASN A 334 27.07 -1.26 3.31
CA ASN A 334 27.77 -0.01 3.58
C ASN A 334 27.46 1.05 2.50
N GLN A 335 28.16 2.18 2.53
CA GLN A 335 27.93 3.26 1.58
C GLN A 335 28.21 2.84 0.12
N ASP A 336 29.25 2.03 -0.10
CA ASP A 336 29.54 1.47 -1.42
C ASP A 336 28.39 0.59 -1.93
N THR A 337 27.78 -0.20 -1.05
CA THR A 337 26.60 -1.02 -1.39
C THR A 337 25.42 -0.16 -1.85
N LEU A 338 25.15 0.95 -1.16
CA LEU A 338 24.05 1.86 -1.51
C LEU A 338 24.32 2.59 -2.83
N GLU A 339 25.58 2.95 -3.11
CA GLU A 339 25.98 3.50 -4.40
C GLU A 339 25.79 2.48 -5.53
N LEU A 340 26.20 1.22 -5.31
CA LEU A 340 25.97 0.14 -6.27
C LEU A 340 24.49 -0.12 -6.52
N CYS A 341 23.63 -0.04 -5.49
CA CYS A 341 22.19 -0.15 -5.68
C CYS A 341 21.67 0.89 -6.69
N ARG A 342 22.18 2.12 -6.61
CA ARG A 342 21.87 3.17 -7.58
C ARG A 342 22.45 2.87 -8.96
N GLU A 343 23.74 2.54 -9.04
CA GLU A 343 24.47 2.32 -10.30
C GLU A 343 23.90 1.13 -11.10
N LEU A 344 23.49 0.06 -10.41
CA LEU A 344 22.99 -1.18 -10.99
C LEU A 344 21.47 -1.19 -11.23
N GLY A 345 20.78 -0.10 -10.86
CA GLY A 345 19.33 0.01 -11.01
C GLY A 345 18.54 -0.94 -10.09
N VAL A 346 19.05 -1.21 -8.87
CA VAL A 346 18.28 -1.92 -7.85
C VAL A 346 17.07 -1.06 -7.48
N HIS A 347 15.86 -1.61 -7.60
CA HIS A 347 14.60 -0.93 -7.33
C HIS A 347 14.34 -0.81 -5.83
N THR A 348 14.45 -1.91 -5.08
CA THR A 348 14.37 -1.88 -3.62
C THR A 348 15.36 -2.84 -2.99
N ALA A 349 15.72 -2.58 -1.73
CA ALA A 349 16.48 -3.50 -0.92
C ALA A 349 15.99 -3.57 0.52
N VAL A 350 16.06 -4.77 1.10
CA VAL A 350 15.56 -5.08 2.44
C VAL A 350 16.70 -5.44 3.41
N THR A 351 16.54 -5.03 4.66
CA THR A 351 17.49 -5.27 5.77
C THR A 351 16.93 -6.29 6.76
N VAL A 352 17.71 -6.65 7.80
CA VAL A 352 17.25 -7.48 8.93
C VAL A 352 16.90 -6.64 10.17
N LYS A 353 16.91 -5.31 10.07
CA LYS A 353 16.57 -4.41 11.18
C LYS A 353 15.10 -4.59 11.56
N ASN A 354 14.86 -5.12 12.77
CA ASN A 354 13.53 -5.51 13.22
C ASN A 354 12.57 -4.33 13.43
N SER A 355 11.79 -3.98 12.40
CA SER A 355 10.77 -2.93 12.46
C SER A 355 9.84 -2.99 11.24
N ILE A 356 8.80 -2.17 11.25
CA ILE A 356 7.92 -1.96 10.09
C ILE A 356 8.66 -1.08 9.07
N ALA A 357 8.46 -1.34 7.77
CA ALA A 357 9.00 -0.50 6.72
C ALA A 357 8.21 0.80 6.62
N GLU A 358 8.91 1.92 6.44
CA GLU A 358 8.33 3.26 6.31
C GLU A 358 8.86 3.90 5.03
N SER A 359 8.01 4.64 4.33
CA SER A 359 8.37 5.29 3.04
C SER A 359 9.62 6.18 3.14
N LYS A 360 9.80 6.86 4.28
CA LYS A 360 10.95 7.75 4.55
C LYS A 360 12.31 7.06 4.60
N GLN A 361 12.36 5.72 4.67
CA GLN A 361 13.61 4.96 4.64
C GLN A 361 14.25 4.97 3.25
N GLY A 362 13.49 5.35 2.22
CA GLY A 362 13.91 5.19 0.84
C GLY A 362 13.91 3.73 0.39
N PRO A 363 14.28 3.48 -0.88
CA PRO A 363 14.10 2.19 -1.52
C PRO A 363 15.03 1.08 -0.99
N TRP A 364 16.21 1.42 -0.46
CA TRP A 364 17.29 0.45 -0.25
C TRP A 364 17.56 0.08 1.20
N GLU A 365 16.75 0.56 2.14
CA GLU A 365 16.95 0.28 3.58
C GLU A 365 15.66 -0.19 4.24
N LEU A 366 14.77 -0.83 3.49
CA LEU A 366 13.46 -1.26 4.00
C LEU A 366 13.66 -2.22 5.18
N LYS A 367 13.00 -1.93 6.30
CA LYS A 367 13.05 -2.77 7.50
C LYS A 367 12.13 -3.96 7.36
N ARG A 368 12.48 -5.04 8.03
CA ARG A 368 11.67 -6.27 8.07
C ARG A 368 11.39 -6.66 9.50
N ILE A 369 10.25 -7.29 9.72
CA ILE A 369 9.81 -7.79 11.00
C ILE A 369 10.26 -9.24 11.09
N SER A 370 11.25 -9.51 11.94
CA SER A 370 11.66 -10.89 12.22
C SER A 370 10.65 -11.57 13.14
N TYR A 371 10.59 -12.90 13.03
CA TYR A 371 9.69 -13.73 13.83
C TYR A 371 9.81 -13.41 15.34
N ILE A 372 8.76 -12.78 15.87
CA ILE A 372 8.46 -12.68 17.30
C ILE A 372 7.23 -13.57 17.52
N PRO A 373 7.06 -14.18 18.71
CA PRO A 373 5.82 -14.84 19.09
C PRO A 373 4.58 -14.07 18.61
N VAL A 374 3.72 -14.80 17.89
CA VAL A 374 2.47 -14.35 17.24
C VAL A 374 1.70 -13.36 18.12
N ASP A 375 1.61 -13.63 19.42
CA ASP A 375 0.88 -12.82 20.41
C ASP A 375 1.43 -11.39 20.61
N LYS A 376 2.73 -11.15 20.41
CA LYS A 376 3.35 -9.83 20.61
C LYS A 376 3.43 -8.99 19.35
N ILE A 377 3.67 -9.59 18.18
CA ILE A 377 3.61 -8.87 16.90
C ILE A 377 2.17 -8.51 16.60
N PHE A 378 1.24 -9.47 16.64
CA PHE A 378 -0.12 -9.14 16.26
C PHE A 378 -0.67 -8.08 17.18
N ARG A 379 -0.55 -8.14 18.52
CA ARG A 379 -1.02 -7.02 19.36
C ARG A 379 -0.30 -5.68 19.17
N SER A 380 0.95 -5.64 18.69
CA SER A 380 1.71 -4.38 18.53
C SER A 380 1.62 -3.81 17.12
N THR A 381 1.68 -4.66 16.10
CA THR A 381 1.40 -4.38 14.70
C THR A 381 -0.08 -4.10 14.50
N GLU A 382 -0.99 -4.89 15.08
CA GLU A 382 -2.42 -4.58 15.18
C GLU A 382 -2.64 -3.33 16.04
N LYS A 383 -1.86 -3.01 17.09
CA LYS A 383 -2.00 -1.69 17.71
C LYS A 383 -1.56 -0.55 16.79
N LYS A 384 -0.50 -0.70 16.00
CA LYS A 384 -0.04 0.34 15.07
C LYS A 384 -0.93 0.46 13.83
N ILE A 385 -1.36 -0.67 13.29
CA ILE A 385 -2.27 -0.78 12.14
C ILE A 385 -3.71 -0.50 12.57
N ASN A 386 -4.19 -0.98 13.72
CA ASN A 386 -5.48 -0.55 14.29
C ASN A 386 -5.44 0.87 14.82
N PHE A 387 -4.31 1.45 15.20
CA PHE A 387 -4.25 2.90 15.41
C PHE A 387 -4.50 3.64 14.08
N GLN A 388 -3.92 3.16 12.97
CA GLN A 388 -4.19 3.65 11.61
C GLN A 388 -5.59 3.29 11.09
N ILE A 389 -6.21 2.19 11.55
CA ILE A 389 -7.56 1.72 11.14
C ILE A 389 -8.65 2.26 12.07
N GLU A 390 -8.44 2.53 13.34
CA GLU A 390 -9.40 3.24 14.23
C GLU A 390 -9.55 4.70 13.78
N GLU A 391 -8.47 5.32 13.29
CA GLU A 391 -8.52 6.53 12.46
C GLU A 391 -9.43 6.35 11.23
N TYR A 392 -9.47 5.14 10.66
CA TYR A 392 -10.20 4.81 9.43
C TYR A 392 -11.65 4.32 9.66
N THR A 393 -11.98 3.76 10.82
CA THR A 393 -13.26 3.04 11.10
C THR A 393 -14.25 3.90 11.87
N CYS A 394 -13.78 4.87 12.66
CA CYS A 394 -14.62 5.92 13.24
C CYS A 394 -15.36 6.75 12.14
N LEU A 395 -14.88 6.67 10.89
CA LEU A 395 -15.48 7.26 9.69
C LEU A 395 -16.71 6.49 9.12
N LYS A 396 -17.00 5.26 9.58
CA LYS A 396 -18.13 4.47 9.05
C LYS A 396 -19.32 4.33 9.99
N GLU A 397 -19.15 4.50 11.30
CA GLU A 397 -20.24 4.30 12.28
C GLU A 397 -21.01 5.58 12.64
N ASN A 398 -20.69 6.72 12.01
CA ASN A 398 -21.44 7.98 12.14
C ASN A 398 -22.07 8.48 10.82
N LEU A 399 -22.29 7.58 9.86
CA LEU A 399 -23.29 7.72 8.79
C LEU A 399 -24.54 6.94 9.20
#